data_AF-A0AAD9A2M5-F1
#
_entry.id   AF-A0AAD9A2M5-F1
#
_cell.length_a   1.000
_cell.length_b   1.000
_cell.length_c   1.000
_cell.angle_alpha   90.00
_cell.angle_beta   90.00
_cell.angle_gamma   90.00
#
_symmetry.space_group_name_H-M   'P 1'
#
loop_
_entity.id
_entity.type
_entity.pdbx_description
1 polymer ?
#
loop_
_entity_poly.entity_id
_entity_poly.type
_entity_poly.pdbx_seq_one_letter_code
_entity_poly.pdbx_strand_id
1 'polypeptide(L)'
;MDSEIPAPSGDPLSELITTFNELNGAFINELNEEPSPLEFMRYVARNTPFVVRGAACSWRSNKTWDKEFLLDAFKDQTVNVAVTPFGNADAPTSHDEEVVFAKPHEEHQDFEEFLNYVIDQERSKDTTSEVRYAQTQNDNLRNEYLPLFNHVPPSVPFARIALDRDPDAINLWIGNARSVTALHKDNYENIYVQVRGRKHFVLLPPLCHPCVNEQSLTPATYHRRRKESSADDLILELDCDDDNDADGEKGKLSDKVPFATWDPDFPQVNATPYSHLAEPVRVTLEPGDMLYLPAMWYHKVSQSCPADGEGFVLAVNYWWVSLHHAKHQHRLTLSSGTIWNSAVPYTHLAPSSETSVYKSLHPQRQGNKRMLRGPNAIDINNQSPGV
;
A
#
# COMPACT_ATOMS: atom_id res chain seq x y z
N MET A 1 13.29 16.93 34.82
CA MET A 1 14.64 17.39 34.44
C MET A 1 15.08 16.39 33.40
N ASP A 2 14.60 16.56 32.18
CA ASP A 2 14.91 15.66 31.08
C ASP A 2 16.09 16.28 30.36
N SER A 3 17.27 15.75 30.64
CA SER A 3 18.48 16.11 29.93
C SER A 3 18.33 15.62 28.49
N GLU A 4 18.25 16.54 27.54
CA GLU A 4 18.59 16.29 26.14
C GLU A 4 19.92 15.53 26.14
N ILE A 5 19.93 14.26 25.74
CA ILE A 5 21.16 13.51 25.54
C ILE A 5 21.68 13.98 24.19
N PRO A 6 22.71 14.84 24.13
CA PRO A 6 23.25 15.28 22.85
C PRO A 6 23.91 14.05 22.21
N ALA A 7 23.76 13.88 20.90
CA ALA A 7 24.55 12.91 20.19
C ALA A 7 26.05 13.21 20.43
N PRO A 8 26.88 12.20 20.72
CA PRO A 8 28.29 12.44 21.03
C PRO A 8 28.99 13.10 19.83
N SER A 9 29.84 14.09 20.10
CA SER A 9 30.63 14.77 19.07
C SER A 9 31.44 13.75 18.26
N GLY A 10 31.24 13.70 16.94
CA GLY A 10 31.87 12.72 16.05
C GLY A 10 31.06 11.43 15.85
N ASP A 11 29.77 11.40 16.21
CA ASP A 11 28.86 10.32 15.82
C ASP A 11 28.61 10.31 14.29
N PRO A 12 29.01 9.24 13.57
CA PRO A 12 28.84 9.16 12.12
C PRO A 12 27.38 9.18 11.67
N LEU A 13 26.43 8.72 12.49
CA LEU A 13 25.01 8.74 12.14
C LEU A 13 24.46 10.16 12.15
N SER A 14 24.77 10.93 13.19
CA SER A 14 24.41 12.33 13.27
C SER A 14 25.02 13.14 12.14
N GLU A 15 26.32 12.96 11.86
CA GLU A 15 27.00 13.64 10.74
C GLU A 15 26.35 13.30 9.39
N LEU A 16 26.02 12.03 9.17
CA LEU A 16 25.37 11.56 7.94
C LEU A 16 23.98 12.18 7.77
N ILE A 17 23.15 12.19 8.82
CA ILE A 17 21.80 12.77 8.78
C ILE A 17 21.88 14.28 8.55
N THR A 18 22.73 14.99 9.29
CA THR A 18 22.91 16.44 9.13
C THR A 18 23.40 16.79 7.73
N THR A 19 24.45 16.12 7.23
CA THR A 19 24.97 16.36 5.88
C THR A 19 23.92 16.06 4.81
N PHE A 20 23.12 15.01 5.00
CA PHE A 20 22.03 14.70 4.08
C PHE A 20 20.99 15.83 4.05
N ASN A 21 20.55 16.33 5.20
CA ASN A 21 19.57 17.41 5.28
C ASN A 21 20.10 18.72 4.66
N GLU A 22 21.38 19.04 4.86
CA GLU A 22 22.02 20.20 4.23
C GLU A 22 22.01 20.14 2.70
N LEU A 23 22.12 18.92 2.13
CA LEU A 23 22.11 18.68 0.68
C LEU A 23 20.71 18.44 0.12
N ASN A 24 19.79 17.94 0.94
CA ASN A 24 18.43 17.55 0.59
C ASN A 24 17.47 18.21 1.57
N GLY A 25 17.08 19.45 1.29
CA GLY A 25 16.17 20.17 2.16
C GLY A 25 14.82 19.46 2.32
N ALA A 26 14.13 19.72 3.42
CA ALA A 26 12.81 19.15 3.73
C ALA A 26 11.66 19.80 2.93
N PHE A 27 11.74 19.75 1.61
CA PHE A 27 10.69 20.18 0.70
C PHE A 27 10.40 19.09 -0.34
N ILE A 28 9.21 19.16 -0.95
CA ILE A 28 8.85 18.30 -2.07
C ILE A 28 8.88 19.09 -3.37
N ASN A 29 9.35 18.46 -4.45
CA ASN A 29 9.25 19.06 -5.77
C ASN A 29 7.81 18.99 -6.26
N GLU A 30 7.27 20.12 -6.71
CA GLU A 30 5.95 20.21 -7.33
C GLU A 30 6.09 20.41 -8.83
N LEU A 31 5.49 19.51 -9.60
CA LEU A 31 5.48 19.52 -11.05
C LEU A 31 4.11 20.01 -11.54
N ASN A 32 4.11 20.83 -12.58
CA ASN A 32 2.88 21.32 -13.22
C ASN A 32 2.37 20.38 -14.33
N GLU A 33 3.14 19.37 -14.69
CA GLU A 33 2.82 18.36 -15.70
C GLU A 33 3.45 17.02 -15.34
N GLU A 34 2.91 15.93 -15.89
CA GLU A 34 3.46 14.59 -15.68
C GLU A 34 4.89 14.51 -16.23
N PRO A 35 5.84 13.91 -15.49
CA PRO A 35 7.20 13.75 -15.99
C PRO A 35 7.22 12.74 -17.15
N SER A 36 8.17 12.89 -18.07
CA SER A 36 8.50 11.81 -19.00
C SER A 36 9.02 10.58 -18.25
N PRO A 37 8.94 9.36 -18.83
CA PRO A 37 9.51 8.17 -18.21
C PRO A 37 10.99 8.33 -17.80
N LEU A 38 11.79 9.05 -18.60
CA LEU A 38 13.21 9.29 -18.30
C LEU A 38 13.38 10.25 -17.11
N GLU A 39 12.55 11.28 -17.00
CA GLU A 39 12.57 12.18 -15.84
C GLU A 39 12.14 11.43 -14.58
N PHE A 40 11.07 10.63 -14.67
CA PHE A 40 10.63 9.79 -13.57
C PHE A 40 11.72 8.83 -13.10
N MET A 41 12.43 8.15 -14.01
CA MET A 41 13.57 7.30 -13.66
C MET A 41 14.66 8.04 -12.86
N ARG A 42 14.88 9.34 -13.09
CA ARG A 42 15.84 10.12 -12.30
C ARG A 42 15.34 10.33 -10.88
N TYR A 43 14.04 10.46 -10.64
CA TYR A 43 13.47 10.52 -9.29
C TYR A 43 13.56 9.16 -8.59
N VAL A 44 13.26 8.06 -9.31
CA VAL A 44 13.43 6.70 -8.79
C VAL A 44 14.88 6.44 -8.40
N ALA A 45 15.84 6.76 -9.28
CA ALA A 45 17.27 6.55 -9.03
C ALA A 45 17.82 7.38 -7.85
N ARG A 46 17.26 8.57 -7.61
CA ARG A 46 17.60 9.41 -6.46
C ARG A 46 16.79 9.07 -5.20
N ASN A 47 15.77 8.21 -5.31
CA ASN A 47 14.82 7.90 -4.26
C ASN A 47 14.19 9.16 -3.66
N THR A 48 13.72 10.08 -4.52
CA THR A 48 13.18 11.39 -4.11
C THR A 48 11.71 11.53 -4.50
N PRO A 49 10.82 11.94 -3.58
CA PRO A 49 9.40 12.14 -3.87
C PRO A 49 9.18 13.40 -4.70
N PHE A 50 8.03 13.44 -5.39
CA PHE A 50 7.50 14.64 -6.03
C PHE A 50 5.98 14.60 -6.07
N VAL A 51 5.34 15.75 -6.20
CA VAL A 51 3.91 15.87 -6.50
C VAL A 51 3.74 16.41 -7.92
N VAL A 52 2.81 15.85 -8.67
CA VAL A 52 2.27 16.47 -9.88
C VAL A 52 0.92 17.08 -9.53
N ARG A 53 0.82 18.40 -9.61
CA ARG A 53 -0.41 19.12 -9.25
C ARG A 53 -1.45 18.93 -10.35
N GLY A 54 -2.66 18.52 -9.97
CA GLY A 54 -3.80 18.35 -10.87
C GLY A 54 -3.66 17.31 -12.00
N ALA A 55 -2.69 16.39 -11.94
CA ALA A 55 -2.46 15.38 -12.97
C ALA A 55 -3.72 14.54 -13.28
N ALA A 56 -4.49 14.21 -12.24
CA ALA A 56 -5.68 13.39 -12.33
C ALA A 56 -6.99 14.19 -12.45
N CYS A 57 -6.97 15.53 -12.55
CA CYS A 57 -8.18 16.36 -12.67
C CYS A 57 -9.05 15.98 -13.88
N SER A 58 -8.44 15.44 -14.95
CA SER A 58 -9.15 15.03 -16.15
C SER A 58 -9.79 13.64 -16.03
N TRP A 59 -9.41 12.83 -15.05
CA TRP A 59 -9.89 11.47 -14.86
C TRP A 59 -11.38 11.44 -14.58
N ARG A 60 -12.05 10.35 -14.96
CA ARG A 60 -13.49 10.19 -14.71
C ARG A 60 -13.76 10.14 -13.20
N SER A 61 -12.91 9.47 -12.43
CA SER A 61 -12.98 9.42 -10.96
C SER A 61 -13.11 10.82 -10.32
N ASN A 62 -12.26 11.78 -10.71
CA ASN A 62 -12.27 13.16 -10.22
C ASN A 62 -13.50 13.99 -10.65
N LYS A 63 -14.35 13.45 -11.52
CA LYS A 63 -15.55 14.14 -12.04
C LYS A 63 -16.86 13.49 -11.59
N THR A 64 -16.82 12.22 -11.16
CA THR A 64 -18.04 11.44 -10.97
C THR A 64 -18.16 10.78 -9.60
N TRP A 65 -17.09 10.66 -8.81
CA TRP A 65 -17.16 9.93 -7.53
C TRP A 65 -17.66 10.82 -6.39
N ASP A 66 -18.96 11.13 -6.46
CA ASP A 66 -19.76 11.67 -5.35
C ASP A 66 -20.54 10.56 -4.65
N LYS A 67 -21.17 10.91 -3.52
CA LYS A 67 -22.00 10.00 -2.73
C LYS A 67 -23.02 9.28 -3.60
N GLU A 68 -23.83 10.03 -4.37
CA GLU A 68 -24.94 9.49 -5.15
C GLU A 68 -24.45 8.46 -6.17
N PHE A 69 -23.36 8.77 -6.88
CA PHE A 69 -22.76 7.87 -7.84
C PHE A 69 -22.22 6.59 -7.17
N LEU A 70 -21.53 6.71 -6.05
CA LEU A 70 -20.96 5.55 -5.35
C LEU A 70 -22.05 4.62 -4.83
N LEU A 71 -23.13 5.16 -4.28
CA LEU A 71 -24.28 4.36 -3.82
C LEU A 71 -24.96 3.61 -4.97
N ASP A 72 -25.10 4.23 -6.14
CA ASP A 72 -25.65 3.56 -7.32
C ASP A 72 -24.70 2.47 -7.85
N ALA A 73 -23.40 2.76 -7.91
CA ALA A 73 -22.39 1.83 -8.42
C ALA A 73 -22.22 0.55 -7.57
N PHE A 74 -22.45 0.66 -6.26
CA PHE A 74 -22.29 -0.43 -5.28
C PHE A 74 -23.61 -0.89 -4.67
N LYS A 75 -24.72 -0.60 -5.33
CA LYS A 75 -26.03 -1.04 -4.85
C LYS A 75 -26.05 -2.56 -4.61
N ASP A 76 -26.53 -2.95 -3.44
CA ASP A 76 -26.63 -4.35 -2.98
C ASP A 76 -25.27 -5.09 -2.95
N GLN A 77 -24.14 -4.37 -2.81
CA GLN A 77 -22.80 -4.94 -2.69
C GLN A 77 -22.21 -4.74 -1.29
N THR A 78 -21.35 -5.66 -0.89
CA THR A 78 -20.59 -5.57 0.35
C THR A 78 -19.11 -5.29 0.09
N VAL A 79 -18.46 -4.65 1.05
CA VAL A 79 -17.04 -4.30 1.03
C VAL A 79 -16.36 -4.72 2.33
N ASN A 80 -15.06 -4.99 2.28
CA ASN A 80 -14.26 -5.26 3.47
C ASN A 80 -13.93 -3.92 4.15
N VAL A 81 -14.30 -3.81 5.42
CA VAL A 81 -14.12 -2.62 6.24
C VAL A 81 -13.20 -2.95 7.41
N ALA A 82 -12.13 -2.18 7.54
CA ALA A 82 -11.33 -2.15 8.75
C ALA A 82 -12.03 -1.30 9.81
N VAL A 83 -12.24 -1.89 11.00
CA VAL A 83 -12.89 -1.25 12.13
C VAL A 83 -11.90 -1.17 13.29
N THR A 84 -11.76 0.02 13.86
CA THR A 84 -10.88 0.29 15.01
C THR A 84 -11.56 1.21 16.01
N PRO A 85 -11.17 1.21 17.29
CA PRO A 85 -11.76 2.14 18.25
C PRO A 85 -11.36 3.60 18.00
N PHE A 86 -10.14 3.85 17.49
CA PHE A 86 -9.57 5.21 17.42
C PHE A 86 -9.10 5.62 16.02
N GLY A 87 -9.38 4.82 14.98
CA GLY A 87 -9.01 5.14 13.60
C GLY A 87 -7.54 4.85 13.25
N ASN A 88 -6.82 4.15 14.13
CA ASN A 88 -5.40 3.85 14.03
C ASN A 88 -5.17 2.37 13.66
N ALA A 89 -5.62 1.95 12.49
CA ALA A 89 -5.33 0.60 12.00
C ALA A 89 -3.83 0.40 11.78
N ASP A 90 -3.33 -0.80 12.06
CA ASP A 90 -1.93 -1.20 11.85
C ASP A 90 -0.95 -0.26 12.54
N ALA A 91 -1.16 -0.03 13.85
CA ALA A 91 -0.44 0.99 14.61
C ALA A 91 0.07 0.48 15.98
N PRO A 92 1.19 1.03 16.48
CA PRO A 92 1.62 0.84 17.86
C PRO A 92 0.51 1.30 18.81
N THR A 93 0.05 0.39 19.67
CA THR A 93 -1.08 0.62 20.57
C THR A 93 -0.72 0.08 21.95
N SER A 94 -1.11 0.81 23.00
CA SER A 94 -0.88 0.36 24.37
C SER A 94 -1.86 -0.77 24.74
N HIS A 95 -1.33 -1.86 25.28
CA HIS A 95 -2.08 -3.03 25.74
C HIS A 95 -1.40 -3.61 26.98
N ASP A 96 -2.10 -3.63 28.11
CA ASP A 96 -1.60 -4.14 29.41
C ASP A 96 -0.18 -3.64 29.79
N GLU A 97 0.02 -2.33 29.74
CA GLU A 97 1.29 -1.63 30.04
C GLU A 97 2.43 -1.86 29.01
N GLU A 98 2.21 -2.68 27.98
CA GLU A 98 3.12 -2.86 26.85
C GLU A 98 2.62 -2.12 25.59
N VAL A 99 3.48 -2.03 24.57
CA VAL A 99 3.12 -1.54 23.23
C VAL A 99 3.10 -2.72 22.27
N VAL A 100 1.97 -2.92 21.62
CA VAL A 100 1.73 -3.98 20.63
C VAL A 100 1.47 -3.37 19.26
N PHE A 101 1.61 -4.17 18.21
CA PHE A 101 1.19 -3.80 16.86
C PHE A 101 -0.26 -4.22 16.66
N ALA A 102 -1.19 -3.26 16.77
CA ALA A 102 -2.62 -3.52 16.68
C ALA A 102 -3.12 -3.46 15.23
N LYS A 103 -3.61 -4.59 14.73
CA LYS A 103 -4.32 -4.73 13.46
C LYS A 103 -5.81 -4.45 13.66
N PRO A 104 -6.51 -3.93 12.64
CA PRO A 104 -7.95 -3.67 12.73
C PRO A 104 -8.76 -4.96 12.85
N HIS A 105 -10.02 -4.83 13.28
CA HIS A 105 -11.03 -5.85 13.07
C HIS A 105 -11.53 -5.72 11.62
N GLU A 106 -11.44 -6.76 10.81
CA GLU A 106 -11.97 -6.75 9.45
C GLU A 106 -13.34 -7.44 9.39
N GLU A 107 -14.31 -6.78 8.75
CA GLU A 107 -15.62 -7.37 8.49
C GLU A 107 -16.22 -6.86 7.18
N HIS A 108 -17.06 -7.69 6.56
CA HIS A 108 -17.85 -7.28 5.40
C HIS A 108 -19.05 -6.47 5.85
N GLN A 109 -19.24 -5.29 5.27
CA GLN A 109 -20.41 -4.43 5.49
C GLN A 109 -21.10 -4.14 4.16
N ASP A 110 -22.41 -3.89 4.21
CA ASP A 110 -23.12 -3.30 3.08
C ASP A 110 -22.50 -1.92 2.75
N PHE A 111 -22.29 -1.65 1.47
CA PHE A 111 -21.58 -0.44 1.05
C PHE A 111 -22.36 0.84 1.39
N GLU A 112 -23.68 0.82 1.24
CA GLU A 112 -24.53 1.97 1.55
C GLU A 112 -24.50 2.27 3.05
N GLU A 113 -24.61 1.23 3.90
CA GLU A 113 -24.49 1.37 5.35
C GLU A 113 -23.11 1.90 5.76
N PHE A 114 -22.03 1.34 5.20
CA PHE A 114 -20.66 1.77 5.45
C PHE A 114 -20.44 3.24 5.06
N LEU A 115 -20.80 3.63 3.83
CA LEU A 115 -20.55 4.99 3.35
C LEU A 115 -21.36 6.00 4.15
N ASN A 116 -22.64 5.73 4.43
CA ASN A 116 -23.45 6.61 5.27
C ASN A 116 -22.87 6.73 6.68
N TYR A 117 -22.37 5.64 7.27
CA TYR A 117 -21.70 5.67 8.57
C TYR A 117 -20.49 6.61 8.57
N VAL A 118 -19.60 6.49 7.58
CA VAL A 118 -18.39 7.33 7.46
C VAL A 118 -18.75 8.81 7.38
N ILE A 119 -19.79 9.15 6.61
CA ILE A 119 -20.30 10.51 6.42
C ILE A 119 -20.90 11.08 7.69
N ASP A 120 -21.75 10.29 8.38
CA ASP A 120 -22.40 10.71 9.61
C ASP A 120 -21.38 10.85 10.75
N GLN A 121 -20.36 9.98 10.78
CA GLN A 121 -19.26 10.07 11.73
C GLN A 121 -18.47 11.37 11.61
N GLU A 122 -18.18 11.85 10.39
CA GLU A 122 -17.50 13.12 10.18
C GLU A 122 -18.30 14.31 10.76
N ARG A 123 -19.63 14.23 10.69
CA ARG A 123 -20.55 15.26 11.20
C ARG A 123 -20.79 15.15 12.70
N SER A 124 -20.56 13.98 13.28
CA SER A 124 -20.79 13.71 14.69
C SER A 124 -19.72 14.35 15.57
N LYS A 125 -20.17 14.88 16.72
CA LYS A 125 -19.27 15.34 17.80
C LYS A 125 -18.87 14.20 18.75
N ASP A 126 -19.50 13.04 18.63
CA ASP A 126 -19.15 11.88 19.43
C ASP A 126 -17.81 11.32 18.94
N THR A 127 -16.80 11.32 19.81
CA THR A 127 -15.46 10.80 19.54
C THR A 127 -15.25 9.38 20.10
N THR A 128 -16.30 8.75 20.61
CA THR A 128 -16.22 7.41 21.24
C THR A 128 -16.67 6.29 20.33
N SER A 129 -17.37 6.61 19.23
CA SER A 129 -17.74 5.66 18.18
C SER A 129 -16.50 5.06 17.50
N GLU A 130 -16.57 3.77 17.16
CA GLU A 130 -15.59 3.11 16.30
C GLU A 130 -15.33 3.86 15.00
N VAL A 131 -14.16 3.71 14.40
CA VAL A 131 -13.80 4.30 13.12
C VAL A 131 -13.75 3.21 12.07
N ARG A 132 -14.41 3.46 10.93
CA ARG A 132 -14.48 2.57 9.78
C ARG A 132 -13.66 3.11 8.62
N TYR A 133 -12.88 2.25 7.99
CA TYR A 133 -12.00 2.63 6.88
C TYR A 133 -11.92 1.48 5.87
N ALA A 134 -12.25 1.74 4.61
CA ALA A 134 -12.01 0.80 3.52
C ALA A 134 -10.57 0.96 3.07
N GLN A 135 -9.72 0.00 3.41
CA GLN A 135 -8.26 0.15 3.32
C GLN A 135 -7.52 -1.12 2.93
N THR A 136 -8.20 -2.13 2.39
CA THR A 136 -7.57 -3.36 1.92
C THR A 136 -6.53 -3.03 0.82
N GLN A 137 -5.30 -3.52 0.97
CA GLN A 137 -4.16 -3.11 0.12
C GLN A 137 -3.74 -4.23 -0.86
N ASN A 138 -4.67 -5.12 -1.16
CA ASN A 138 -4.48 -6.38 -1.87
C ASN A 138 -5.03 -6.33 -3.28
N ASP A 139 -4.78 -5.22 -3.97
CA ASP A 139 -5.33 -4.96 -5.28
C ASP A 139 -6.87 -4.82 -5.27
N ASN A 140 -7.38 -4.19 -4.21
CA ASN A 140 -8.82 -4.14 -3.94
C ASN A 140 -9.61 -3.43 -5.06
N LEU A 141 -9.01 -2.51 -5.84
CA LEU A 141 -9.77 -1.82 -6.89
C LEU A 141 -10.15 -2.77 -8.03
N ARG A 142 -9.30 -3.75 -8.34
CA ARG A 142 -9.55 -4.75 -9.38
C ARG A 142 -10.42 -5.91 -8.88
N ASN A 143 -10.42 -6.19 -7.57
CA ASN A 143 -11.05 -7.38 -6.99
C ASN A 143 -12.36 -7.09 -6.22
N GLU A 144 -12.42 -5.97 -5.50
CA GLU A 144 -13.53 -5.58 -4.63
C GLU A 144 -14.34 -4.41 -5.21
N TYR A 145 -13.66 -3.43 -5.83
CA TYR A 145 -14.28 -2.21 -6.36
C TYR A 145 -14.37 -2.18 -7.90
N LEU A 146 -14.58 -3.34 -8.53
CA LEU A 146 -14.58 -3.51 -9.98
C LEU A 146 -15.44 -2.50 -10.77
N PRO A 147 -16.65 -2.11 -10.32
CA PRO A 147 -17.45 -1.08 -11.02
C PRO A 147 -16.72 0.25 -11.23
N LEU A 148 -15.76 0.57 -10.36
CA LEU A 148 -14.97 1.81 -10.42
C LEU A 148 -13.71 1.70 -11.26
N PHE A 149 -13.20 0.48 -11.53
CA PHE A 149 -11.89 0.30 -12.13
C PHE A 149 -11.74 1.01 -13.49
N ASN A 150 -12.77 0.98 -14.33
CA ASN A 150 -12.77 1.64 -15.64
C ASN A 150 -12.86 3.19 -15.57
N HIS A 151 -12.94 3.79 -14.38
CA HIS A 151 -12.98 5.24 -14.18
C HIS A 151 -11.59 5.83 -13.89
N VAL A 152 -10.59 4.98 -13.68
CA VAL A 152 -9.18 5.33 -13.54
C VAL A 152 -8.36 4.65 -14.63
N PRO A 153 -7.17 5.16 -14.98
CA PRO A 153 -6.25 4.44 -15.85
C PRO A 153 -5.86 3.08 -15.26
N PRO A 154 -5.71 2.01 -16.07
CA PRO A 154 -5.24 0.71 -15.57
C PRO A 154 -3.75 0.72 -15.18
N SER A 155 -3.02 1.78 -15.53
CA SER A 155 -1.64 2.06 -15.11
C SER A 155 -1.32 3.54 -15.29
N VAL A 156 -0.24 4.01 -14.68
CA VAL A 156 0.29 5.37 -14.87
C VAL A 156 1.39 5.32 -15.94
N PRO A 157 1.21 5.93 -17.13
CA PRO A 157 2.08 5.68 -18.28
C PRO A 157 3.57 5.94 -18.03
N PHE A 158 3.92 7.06 -17.38
CA PHE A 158 5.33 7.39 -17.12
C PHE A 158 5.99 6.36 -16.20
N ALA A 159 5.27 5.86 -15.19
CA ALA A 159 5.76 4.87 -14.24
C ALA A 159 5.86 3.48 -14.88
N ARG A 160 4.81 3.03 -15.56
CA ARG A 160 4.78 1.74 -16.27
C ARG A 160 5.93 1.60 -17.28
N ILE A 161 6.18 2.66 -18.06
CA ILE A 161 7.25 2.65 -19.08
C ILE A 161 8.64 2.68 -18.42
N ALA A 162 8.83 3.50 -17.39
CA ALA A 162 10.11 3.62 -16.70
C ALA A 162 10.51 2.37 -15.89
N LEU A 163 9.53 1.72 -15.24
CA LEU A 163 9.71 0.53 -14.42
C LEU A 163 9.59 -0.78 -15.23
N ASP A 164 9.21 -0.65 -16.50
CA ASP A 164 9.05 -1.74 -17.48
C ASP A 164 8.13 -2.86 -16.99
N ARG A 165 6.99 -2.49 -16.39
CA ARG A 165 5.98 -3.41 -15.86
C ARG A 165 4.66 -2.70 -15.52
N ASP A 166 3.57 -3.45 -15.52
CA ASP A 166 2.30 -3.02 -14.96
C ASP A 166 2.34 -2.96 -13.42
N PRO A 167 1.44 -2.19 -12.77
CA PRO A 167 1.35 -2.16 -11.31
C PRO A 167 0.97 -3.53 -10.76
N ASP A 168 1.65 -3.93 -9.68
CA ASP A 168 1.38 -5.15 -8.92
C ASP A 168 0.00 -5.06 -8.24
N ALA A 169 -0.34 -3.89 -7.69
CA ALA A 169 -1.62 -3.60 -7.06
C ALA A 169 -2.15 -2.20 -7.40
N ILE A 170 -3.47 -2.08 -7.45
CA ILE A 170 -4.18 -0.79 -7.52
C ILE A 170 -5.19 -0.79 -6.40
N ASN A 171 -5.02 0.12 -5.44
CA ASN A 171 -5.87 0.15 -4.25
C ASN A 171 -6.73 1.42 -4.21
N LEU A 172 -7.94 1.26 -3.70
CA LEU A 172 -8.91 2.29 -3.37
C LEU A 172 -8.95 2.47 -1.85
N TRP A 173 -9.13 3.71 -1.43
CA TRP A 173 -9.22 4.09 -0.02
C TRP A 173 -10.47 4.93 0.20
N ILE A 174 -11.33 4.56 1.17
CA ILE A 174 -12.52 5.34 1.55
C ILE A 174 -12.58 5.47 3.07
N GLY A 175 -12.57 6.70 3.59
CA GLY A 175 -12.64 6.99 5.03
C GLY A 175 -13.02 8.43 5.33
N ASN A 176 -12.72 8.91 6.53
CA ASN A 176 -12.95 10.31 6.94
C ASN A 176 -11.78 10.83 7.79
N ALA A 177 -11.89 12.03 8.37
CA ALA A 177 -10.79 12.67 9.09
C ALA A 177 -10.30 11.90 10.33
N ARG A 178 -11.05 10.89 10.79
CA ARG A 178 -10.69 10.08 11.96
C ARG A 178 -9.78 8.91 11.63
N SER A 179 -9.67 8.48 10.38
CA SER A 179 -8.75 7.40 10.00
C SER A 179 -7.35 7.96 9.76
N VAL A 180 -6.36 7.43 10.49
CA VAL A 180 -4.95 7.84 10.42
C VAL A 180 -4.08 6.60 10.30
N THR A 181 -3.18 6.61 9.31
CA THR A 181 -2.16 5.58 9.15
C THR A 181 -0.89 6.01 9.87
N ALA A 182 -0.39 5.17 10.78
CA ALA A 182 0.83 5.42 11.55
C ALA A 182 2.07 5.54 10.66
N LEU A 183 3.16 6.09 11.20
CA LEU A 183 4.42 6.22 10.47
C LEU A 183 4.97 4.82 10.13
N HIS A 184 5.11 4.51 8.85
CA HIS A 184 5.60 3.21 8.36
C HIS A 184 6.30 3.36 7.02
N LYS A 185 6.85 2.28 6.47
CA LYS A 185 7.50 2.27 5.15
C LYS A 185 7.10 1.04 4.35
N ASP A 186 6.99 1.22 3.04
CA ASP A 186 6.67 0.17 2.08
C ASP A 186 7.86 -0.18 1.18
N ASN A 187 7.85 -1.37 0.61
CA ASN A 187 8.83 -1.78 -0.41
C ASN A 187 8.36 -1.50 -1.86
N TYR A 188 7.34 -0.66 -2.03
CA TYR A 188 6.73 -0.31 -3.31
C TYR A 188 7.12 1.10 -3.79
N GLU A 189 7.34 1.25 -5.09
CA GLU A 189 7.23 2.54 -5.74
C GLU A 189 5.74 2.88 -5.83
N ASN A 190 5.30 3.91 -5.13
CA ASN A 190 3.89 4.22 -4.94
C ASN A 190 3.51 5.51 -5.67
N ILE A 191 2.54 5.43 -6.58
CA ILE A 191 1.89 6.60 -7.16
C ILE A 191 0.53 6.75 -6.49
N TYR A 192 0.42 7.73 -5.58
CA TYR A 192 -0.79 8.01 -4.81
C TYR A 192 -1.56 9.16 -5.44
N VAL A 193 -2.85 8.96 -5.72
CA VAL A 193 -3.71 9.91 -6.42
C VAL A 193 -4.89 10.28 -5.53
N GLN A 194 -4.99 11.57 -5.22
CA GLN A 194 -6.09 12.10 -4.43
C GLN A 194 -7.30 12.37 -5.34
N VAL A 195 -8.48 11.86 -4.98
CA VAL A 195 -9.69 12.00 -5.80
C VAL A 195 -10.73 12.88 -5.12
N ARG A 196 -10.99 12.69 -3.83
CA ARG A 196 -11.99 13.46 -3.07
C ARG A 196 -11.54 13.76 -1.65
N GLY A 197 -11.71 15.01 -1.20
CA GLY A 197 -11.14 15.47 0.06
C GLY A 197 -9.63 15.64 -0.06
N ARG A 198 -8.92 15.60 1.07
CA ARG A 198 -7.46 15.81 1.11
C ARG A 198 -6.77 14.70 1.86
N LYS A 199 -5.55 14.37 1.43
CA LYS A 199 -4.61 13.53 2.17
C LYS A 199 -3.42 14.37 2.62
N HIS A 200 -3.00 14.18 3.86
CA HIS A 200 -1.89 14.87 4.48
C HIS A 200 -0.79 13.85 4.80
N PHE A 201 0.32 13.96 4.10
CA PHE A 201 1.48 13.11 4.27
C PHE A 201 2.53 13.83 5.11
N VAL A 202 3.11 13.09 6.05
CA VAL A 202 4.37 13.42 6.71
C VAL A 202 5.38 12.39 6.26
N LEU A 203 6.42 12.82 5.56
CA LEU A 203 7.39 11.95 4.91
C LEU A 203 8.77 12.12 5.55
N LEU A 204 9.48 11.01 5.72
CA LEU A 204 10.86 10.97 6.15
C LEU A 204 11.65 10.04 5.21
N PRO A 205 12.85 10.44 4.75
CA PRO A 205 13.66 9.60 3.89
C PRO A 205 14.07 8.32 4.64
N PRO A 206 14.41 7.23 3.94
CA PRO A 206 14.87 5.98 4.57
C PRO A 206 16.08 6.18 5.50
N LEU A 207 16.89 7.21 5.23
CA LEU A 207 18.04 7.60 6.06
C LEU A 207 17.63 7.94 7.50
N CYS A 208 16.39 8.39 7.73
CA CYS A 208 15.87 8.68 9.06
C CYS A 208 15.50 7.43 9.88
N HIS A 209 15.84 6.21 9.43
CA HIS A 209 15.65 5.00 10.24
C HIS A 209 16.15 5.13 11.70
N PRO A 210 17.33 5.71 12.00
CA PRO A 210 17.76 5.91 13.38
C PRO A 210 16.86 6.85 14.19
N CYS A 211 16.08 7.72 13.53
CA CYS A 211 15.22 8.71 14.15
C CYS A 211 13.85 8.14 14.58
N VAL A 212 13.35 7.08 13.93
CA VAL A 212 11.94 6.66 14.04
C VAL A 212 11.64 5.63 15.13
N ASN A 213 12.66 5.23 15.90
CA ASN A 213 12.54 4.26 16.99
C ASN A 213 11.80 2.98 16.55
N GLU A 214 12.29 2.33 15.49
CA GLU A 214 11.70 1.08 15.00
C GLU A 214 11.93 -0.04 16.04
N GLN A 215 10.85 -0.65 16.52
CA GLN A 215 10.87 -1.72 17.52
C GLN A 215 10.16 -2.97 17.00
N SER A 216 10.58 -4.14 17.47
CA SER A 216 9.87 -5.39 17.23
C SER A 216 8.69 -5.52 18.19
N LEU A 217 7.48 -5.27 17.69
CA LEU A 217 6.24 -5.28 18.45
C LEU A 217 5.54 -6.63 18.34
N THR A 218 4.93 -7.09 19.44
CA THR A 218 4.03 -8.24 19.41
C THR A 218 2.77 -7.88 18.62
N PRO A 219 2.35 -8.67 17.63
CA PRO A 219 1.13 -8.40 16.89
C PRO A 219 -0.13 -8.77 17.71
N ALA A 220 -1.19 -7.99 17.51
CA ALA A 220 -2.49 -8.15 18.15
C ALA A 220 -3.60 -7.73 17.17
N THR A 221 -4.80 -8.26 17.31
CA THR A 221 -5.95 -7.97 16.42
C THR A 221 -7.17 -7.53 17.23
N TYR A 222 -7.86 -6.50 16.76
CA TYR A 222 -9.16 -6.15 17.33
C TYR A 222 -10.23 -7.19 16.94
N HIS A 223 -11.10 -7.55 17.87
CA HIS A 223 -12.23 -8.46 17.67
C HIS A 223 -13.52 -7.91 18.28
N ARG A 224 -14.67 -8.19 17.64
CA ARG A 224 -16.00 -7.91 18.18
C ARG A 224 -16.29 -8.77 19.41
N ARG A 225 -16.68 -8.15 20.53
CA ARG A 225 -17.11 -8.90 21.73
C ARG A 225 -18.46 -9.59 21.48
N ARG A 226 -18.50 -10.93 21.57
CA ARG A 226 -19.75 -11.70 21.56
C ARG A 226 -20.49 -11.56 22.90
N LYS A 227 -21.35 -10.54 23.09
CA LYS A 227 -22.38 -10.53 24.17
C LYS A 227 -23.73 -10.00 23.67
N GLU A 228 -24.79 -10.59 24.20
CA GLU A 228 -26.21 -10.48 23.80
C GLU A 228 -26.86 -9.08 23.94
N SER A 229 -26.14 -8.01 24.32
CA SER A 229 -26.77 -6.70 24.60
C SER A 229 -26.02 -5.43 24.16
N SER A 230 -24.86 -5.51 23.50
CA SER A 230 -24.25 -4.38 22.77
C SER A 230 -23.17 -4.91 21.81
N ALA A 231 -23.51 -4.99 20.53
CA ALA A 231 -22.69 -5.58 19.48
C ALA A 231 -21.42 -4.77 19.10
N ASP A 232 -21.19 -3.62 19.75
CA ASP A 232 -20.29 -2.58 19.21
C ASP A 232 -18.92 -2.49 19.90
N ASP A 233 -18.68 -3.25 20.97
CA ASP A 233 -17.40 -3.18 21.70
C ASP A 233 -16.31 -4.04 21.04
N LEU A 234 -15.19 -3.39 20.67
CA LEU A 234 -13.96 -4.06 20.23
C LEU A 234 -13.05 -4.38 21.42
N ILE A 235 -12.44 -5.55 21.39
CA ILE A 235 -11.38 -5.98 22.30
C ILE A 235 -10.11 -6.27 21.51
N LEU A 236 -8.95 -5.93 22.05
CA LEU A 236 -7.65 -6.21 21.41
C LEU A 236 -7.10 -7.52 22.00
N GLU A 237 -6.80 -8.50 21.16
CA GLU A 237 -6.26 -9.80 21.57
C GLU A 237 -4.92 -10.05 20.87
N LEU A 238 -3.96 -10.65 21.58
CA LEU A 238 -2.63 -10.97 21.02
C LEU A 238 -2.73 -12.10 20.00
N ASP A 239 -2.02 -11.97 18.87
CA ASP A 239 -2.02 -12.99 17.83
C ASP A 239 -1.16 -14.19 18.23
N CYS A 240 -1.65 -15.39 17.94
CA CYS A 240 -0.93 -16.65 18.16
C CYS A 240 -0.85 -17.44 16.85
N ASP A 241 0.28 -18.12 16.61
CA ASP A 241 0.49 -18.99 15.46
C ASP A 241 -0.27 -20.32 15.68
N ASP A 242 -1.46 -20.39 15.07
CA ASP A 242 -2.38 -21.51 14.88
C ASP A 242 -2.93 -22.33 16.08
N ASP A 243 -4.21 -22.66 15.86
CA ASP A 243 -5.17 -23.37 16.67
C ASP A 243 -4.95 -24.90 16.69
N ASN A 244 -5.21 -25.52 17.85
CA ASN A 244 -5.32 -26.97 18.09
C ASN A 244 -4.01 -27.76 18.25
N ASP A 245 -3.26 -27.49 19.33
CA ASP A 245 -2.73 -28.64 20.07
C ASP A 245 -3.88 -29.20 20.92
N ALA A 246 -4.21 -30.48 20.69
CA ALA A 246 -5.24 -31.24 21.40
C ALA A 246 -5.01 -31.34 22.93
N ASP A 247 -3.95 -30.69 23.44
CA ASP A 247 -3.45 -30.76 24.82
C ASP A 247 -3.62 -29.46 25.62
N GLY A 248 -4.27 -28.42 25.08
CA GLY A 248 -4.69 -27.25 25.86
C GLY A 248 -3.56 -26.32 26.34
N GLU A 249 -2.37 -26.40 25.74
CA GLU A 249 -1.33 -25.39 25.92
C GLU A 249 -1.67 -24.12 25.14
N LYS A 250 -1.40 -22.95 25.73
CA LYS A 250 -1.59 -21.65 25.05
C LYS A 250 -0.72 -21.62 23.79
N GLY A 251 -1.33 -21.31 22.65
CA GLY A 251 -0.63 -21.21 21.36
C GLY A 251 0.58 -20.28 21.43
N LYS A 252 1.61 -20.60 20.63
CA LYS A 252 2.82 -19.79 20.53
C LYS A 252 2.46 -18.43 19.96
N LEU A 253 2.87 -17.35 20.64
CA LEU A 253 2.69 -15.99 20.16
C LEU A 253 3.32 -15.80 18.77
N SER A 254 2.60 -15.10 17.89
CA SER A 254 3.08 -14.83 16.53
C SER A 254 4.38 -14.03 16.50
N ASP A 255 5.11 -14.17 15.40
CA ASP A 255 6.37 -13.47 15.20
C ASP A 255 6.20 -11.94 15.29
N LYS A 256 7.17 -11.28 15.91
CA LYS A 256 7.13 -9.83 16.16
C LYS A 256 7.28 -9.02 14.86
N VAL A 257 6.57 -7.92 14.78
CA VAL A 257 6.54 -7.00 13.63
C VAL A 257 7.45 -5.80 13.90
N PRO A 258 8.47 -5.53 13.08
CA PRO A 258 9.25 -4.29 13.19
C PRO A 258 8.40 -3.09 12.74
N PHE A 259 8.23 -2.10 13.62
CA PHE A 259 7.40 -0.92 13.33
C PHE A 259 7.93 0.34 14.03
N ALA A 260 7.78 1.50 13.38
CA ALA A 260 8.21 2.78 13.94
C ALA A 260 7.30 3.20 15.12
N THR A 261 7.91 3.53 16.26
CA THR A 261 7.16 3.93 17.46
C THR A 261 7.27 5.42 17.78
N TRP A 262 8.19 6.14 17.13
CA TRP A 262 8.31 7.60 17.22
C TRP A 262 7.43 8.29 16.16
N ASP A 263 6.77 9.37 16.56
CA ASP A 263 5.94 10.20 15.69
C ASP A 263 6.51 11.63 15.63
N PRO A 264 6.85 12.16 14.43
CA PRO A 264 7.35 13.52 14.29
C PRO A 264 6.34 14.61 14.71
N ASP A 265 5.04 14.31 14.79
CA ASP A 265 4.04 15.24 15.33
C ASP A 265 4.05 15.31 16.87
N PHE A 266 4.65 14.31 17.53
CA PHE A 266 4.82 14.24 18.98
C PHE A 266 6.31 14.00 19.30
N PRO A 267 7.20 14.95 18.98
CA PRO A 267 8.65 14.71 18.87
C PRO A 267 9.33 14.25 20.16
N GLN A 268 8.68 14.43 21.31
CA GLN A 268 9.18 14.03 22.63
C GLN A 268 8.78 12.60 23.04
N VAL A 269 7.77 12.01 22.41
CA VAL A 269 7.25 10.68 22.76
C VAL A 269 8.02 9.63 21.96
N ASN A 270 8.59 8.63 22.64
CA ASN A 270 9.39 7.56 22.03
C ASN A 270 10.59 8.07 21.21
N ALA A 271 11.13 9.24 21.55
CA ALA A 271 12.27 9.82 20.86
C ALA A 271 13.55 8.99 21.02
N THR A 272 14.37 8.99 19.98
CA THR A 272 15.74 8.50 19.99
C THR A 272 16.71 9.67 20.16
N PRO A 273 18.00 9.41 20.44
CA PRO A 273 19.03 10.44 20.38
C PRO A 273 19.12 11.15 19.01
N TYR A 274 18.58 10.59 17.93
CA TYR A 274 18.66 11.14 16.57
C TYR A 274 17.36 11.80 16.11
N SER A 275 16.25 11.65 16.84
CA SER A 275 14.92 12.11 16.41
C SER A 275 14.88 13.62 16.17
N HIS A 276 15.65 14.39 16.94
CA HIS A 276 15.77 15.84 16.79
C HIS A 276 16.47 16.28 15.49
N LEU A 277 17.16 15.38 14.79
CA LEU A 277 17.80 15.63 13.50
C LEU A 277 16.88 15.35 12.31
N ALA A 278 15.71 14.75 12.54
CA ALA A 278 14.76 14.48 11.47
C ALA A 278 14.11 15.79 11.00
N GLU A 279 14.07 15.99 9.68
CA GLU A 279 13.35 17.10 9.05
C GLU A 279 12.19 16.55 8.19
N PRO A 280 10.97 16.44 8.74
CA PRO A 280 9.84 15.84 8.02
C PRO A 280 9.36 16.72 6.87
N VAL A 281 9.21 16.12 5.68
CA VAL A 281 8.56 16.76 4.53
C VAL A 281 7.05 16.61 4.68
N ARG A 282 6.31 17.73 4.65
CA ARG A 282 4.85 17.73 4.80
C ARG A 282 4.17 18.10 3.49
N VAL A 283 3.23 17.27 3.08
CA VAL A 283 2.57 17.39 1.77
C VAL A 283 1.08 17.23 1.95
N THR A 284 0.30 18.17 1.44
CA THR A 284 -1.15 17.99 1.28
C THR A 284 -1.46 17.79 -0.18
N LEU A 285 -2.19 16.71 -0.48
CA LEU A 285 -2.74 16.43 -1.80
C LEU A 285 -4.17 16.96 -1.86
N GLU A 286 -4.44 17.78 -2.87
CA GLU A 286 -5.77 18.24 -3.22
C GLU A 286 -6.41 17.27 -4.26
N PRO A 287 -7.74 17.29 -4.45
CA PRO A 287 -8.38 16.52 -5.51
C PRO A 287 -7.70 16.72 -6.88
N GLY A 288 -7.25 15.63 -7.48
CA GLY A 288 -6.53 15.61 -8.75
C GLY A 288 -5.01 15.56 -8.64
N ASP A 289 -4.43 15.79 -7.45
CA ASP A 289 -2.98 15.71 -7.26
C ASP A 289 -2.48 14.26 -7.24
N MET A 290 -1.24 14.08 -7.70
CA MET A 290 -0.55 12.79 -7.74
C MET A 290 0.79 12.90 -7.01
N LEU A 291 1.00 12.10 -5.98
CA LEU A 291 2.27 11.96 -5.26
C LEU A 291 3.02 10.72 -5.75
N TYR A 292 4.26 10.90 -6.19
CA TYR A 292 5.21 9.79 -6.18
C TYR A 292 5.85 9.69 -4.80
N LEU A 293 5.55 8.59 -4.12
CA LEU A 293 6.14 8.17 -2.85
C LEU A 293 7.13 7.02 -3.14
N PRO A 294 8.44 7.26 -3.08
CA PRO A 294 9.43 6.25 -3.39
C PRO A 294 9.42 5.11 -2.38
N ALA A 295 9.87 3.94 -2.82
CA ALA A 295 10.06 2.81 -1.92
C ALA A 295 10.95 3.17 -0.72
N MET A 296 10.64 2.56 0.43
CA MET A 296 11.31 2.67 1.73
C MET A 296 11.16 4.01 2.45
N TRP A 297 10.46 4.99 1.87
CA TRP A 297 10.18 6.24 2.58
C TRP A 297 9.22 5.98 3.74
N TYR A 298 9.61 6.49 4.91
CA TYR A 298 8.72 6.53 6.04
C TYR A 298 7.63 7.56 5.77
N HIS A 299 6.38 7.18 6.00
CA HIS A 299 5.24 8.05 5.76
C HIS A 299 4.13 7.80 6.78
N LYS A 300 3.56 8.89 7.27
CA LYS A 300 2.35 8.94 8.09
C LYS A 300 1.28 9.65 7.28
N VAL A 301 0.04 9.17 7.36
CA VAL A 301 -1.04 9.68 6.53
C VAL A 301 -2.26 10.01 7.38
N SER A 302 -2.69 11.26 7.35
CA SER A 302 -4.01 11.69 7.82
C SER A 302 -4.80 12.26 6.66
N GLN A 303 -6.07 12.62 6.90
CA GLN A 303 -6.96 13.08 5.85
C GLN A 303 -7.98 14.10 6.37
N SER A 304 -8.54 14.90 5.46
CA SER A 304 -9.63 15.81 5.78
C SER A 304 -10.71 15.77 4.71
N CYS A 305 -11.96 15.76 5.18
CA CYS A 305 -13.13 15.70 4.32
C CYS A 305 -13.30 17.01 3.52
N PRO A 306 -13.90 16.95 2.32
CA PRO A 306 -14.14 18.13 1.50
C PRO A 306 -15.08 19.12 2.21
N ALA A 307 -14.88 20.41 1.93
CA ALA A 307 -15.68 21.49 2.51
C ALA A 307 -17.12 21.57 1.99
N ASP A 308 -17.45 20.78 0.95
CA ASP A 308 -18.80 20.67 0.38
C ASP A 308 -19.78 19.89 1.29
N GLY A 309 -19.28 19.26 2.36
CA GLY A 309 -20.09 18.58 3.36
C GLY A 309 -20.43 17.13 3.03
N GLU A 310 -19.90 16.54 1.94
CA GLU A 310 -20.14 15.12 1.64
C GLU A 310 -19.52 14.18 2.68
N GLY A 311 -18.51 14.62 3.45
CA GLY A 311 -18.13 13.96 4.71
C GLY A 311 -17.27 12.69 4.59
N PHE A 312 -16.68 12.43 3.42
CA PHE A 312 -15.74 11.33 3.20
C PHE A 312 -14.56 11.73 2.31
N VAL A 313 -13.48 10.96 2.40
CA VAL A 313 -12.24 11.08 1.62
C VAL A 313 -12.10 9.86 0.74
N LEU A 314 -11.65 10.06 -0.49
CA LEU A 314 -11.42 9.00 -1.46
C LEU A 314 -10.09 9.20 -2.21
N ALA A 315 -9.27 8.15 -2.24
CA ALA A 315 -8.02 8.12 -3.00
C ALA A 315 -7.80 6.79 -3.72
N VAL A 316 -6.93 6.81 -4.72
CA VAL A 316 -6.46 5.61 -5.44
C VAL A 316 -4.94 5.61 -5.43
N ASN A 317 -4.31 4.45 -5.30
CA ASN A 317 -2.87 4.37 -5.48
C ASN A 317 -2.46 3.16 -6.33
N TYR A 318 -1.28 3.27 -6.94
CA TYR A 318 -0.69 2.25 -7.80
C TYR A 318 0.65 1.83 -7.21
N TRP A 319 0.85 0.52 -7.07
CA TRP A 319 2.05 -0.05 -6.47
C TRP A 319 2.86 -0.86 -7.46
N TRP A 320 4.17 -0.64 -7.43
CA TRP A 320 5.17 -1.44 -8.13
C TRP A 320 6.22 -1.94 -7.14
N VAL A 321 6.43 -3.25 -7.03
CA VAL A 321 7.49 -3.81 -6.18
C VAL A 321 8.84 -3.25 -6.63
N SER A 322 9.59 -2.65 -5.71
CA SER A 322 10.85 -2.00 -6.04
C SER A 322 11.88 -3.00 -6.59
N LEU A 323 12.57 -2.61 -7.67
CA LEU A 323 13.53 -3.44 -8.42
C LEU A 323 14.69 -3.96 -7.56
N HIS A 324 15.08 -3.24 -6.51
CA HIS A 324 16.12 -3.66 -5.57
C HIS A 324 15.67 -4.86 -4.72
N HIS A 325 14.40 -4.92 -4.34
CA HIS A 325 13.81 -6.00 -3.55
C HIS A 325 13.44 -7.21 -4.39
N ALA A 326 12.98 -7.00 -5.64
CA ALA A 326 12.72 -8.11 -6.58
C ALA A 326 13.96 -8.99 -6.82
N LYS A 327 15.17 -8.39 -6.85
CA LYS A 327 16.46 -9.13 -6.96
C LYS A 327 16.82 -9.91 -5.69
N HIS A 328 16.42 -9.44 -4.51
CA HIS A 328 16.67 -10.12 -3.24
C HIS A 328 15.64 -11.24 -2.98
N GLN A 329 14.37 -11.04 -3.35
CA GLN A 329 13.34 -12.08 -3.30
C GLN A 329 13.70 -13.30 -4.15
N HIS A 330 14.23 -13.11 -5.36
CA HIS A 330 14.72 -14.21 -6.22
C HIS A 330 15.93 -14.97 -5.64
N ARG A 331 16.73 -14.32 -4.78
CA ARG A 331 17.92 -14.94 -4.16
C ARG A 331 17.57 -15.70 -2.88
N LEU A 332 16.54 -15.26 -2.15
CA LEU A 332 16.03 -15.90 -0.93
C LEU A 332 15.11 -17.10 -1.24
N THR A 333 14.36 -17.07 -2.34
CA THR A 333 13.51 -18.21 -2.77
C THR A 333 14.31 -19.48 -3.11
N LEU A 334 15.61 -19.36 -3.39
CA LEU A 334 16.49 -20.51 -3.63
C LEU A 334 17.13 -21.09 -2.34
N SER A 335 17.02 -20.43 -1.19
CA SER A 335 17.69 -20.86 0.05
C SER A 335 16.78 -21.06 1.26
N SER A 336 15.55 -20.51 1.27
CA SER A 336 14.61 -20.68 2.38
C SER A 336 13.19 -20.35 1.91
N GLY A 337 12.29 -21.32 1.96
CA GLY A 337 10.90 -21.21 1.50
C GLY A 337 9.99 -20.34 2.38
N THR A 338 10.43 -19.14 2.77
CA THR A 338 9.65 -18.20 3.58
C THR A 338 9.93 -16.78 3.09
N ILE A 339 8.91 -16.13 2.54
CA ILE A 339 8.94 -14.72 2.10
C ILE A 339 8.44 -13.88 3.27
N TRP A 340 9.29 -12.99 3.78
CA TRP A 340 8.92 -11.96 4.74
C TRP A 340 8.49 -10.70 3.98
N ASN A 341 7.20 -10.36 4.06
CA ASN A 341 6.66 -9.05 3.67
C ASN A 341 6.26 -8.33 4.96
N SER A 342 6.67 -7.07 5.12
CA SER A 342 6.14 -6.16 6.14
C SER A 342 4.76 -5.60 5.77
N ALA A 343 4.01 -6.32 4.94
CA ALA A 343 2.58 -6.16 4.74
C ALA A 343 1.96 -7.51 5.13
N VAL A 344 0.90 -7.43 5.93
CA VAL A 344 0.05 -8.54 6.45
C VAL A 344 0.09 -9.78 5.53
N PRO A 345 0.40 -10.99 6.06
CA PRO A 345 0.69 -12.16 5.23
C PRO A 345 -0.56 -12.66 4.48
N TYR A 346 -0.42 -12.85 3.17
CA TYR A 346 -1.38 -13.62 2.36
C TYR A 346 -0.91 -15.07 2.22
N THR A 347 -1.63 -15.98 2.86
CA THR A 347 -1.71 -17.39 2.47
C THR A 347 -3.16 -17.77 2.19
N HIS A 348 -3.34 -18.64 1.19
CA HIS A 348 -4.58 -19.26 0.71
C HIS A 348 -5.50 -18.41 -0.17
N LEU A 349 -5.37 -18.62 -1.48
CA LEU A 349 -6.45 -19.05 -2.39
C LEU A 349 -5.84 -19.35 -3.77
N ALA A 350 -5.34 -20.58 -3.96
CA ALA A 350 -5.11 -21.12 -5.29
C ALA A 350 -6.38 -21.88 -5.71
N PRO A 351 -7.02 -21.56 -6.85
CA PRO A 351 -8.04 -22.44 -7.42
C PRO A 351 -7.38 -23.72 -7.91
N SER A 352 -7.84 -24.85 -7.38
CA SER A 352 -7.56 -26.18 -7.89
C SER A 352 -8.37 -26.43 -9.17
N SER A 353 -7.65 -26.75 -10.25
CA SER A 353 -8.01 -27.49 -11.49
C SER A 353 -7.21 -26.86 -12.63
N GLU A 354 -6.36 -27.54 -13.38
CA GLU A 354 -6.53 -28.84 -14.01
C GLU A 354 -5.24 -29.67 -13.99
N THR A 355 -5.36 -30.95 -13.65
CA THR A 355 -4.31 -31.94 -13.81
C THR A 355 -4.34 -32.54 -15.21
N SER A 356 -3.18 -32.49 -15.87
CA SER A 356 -2.57 -33.56 -16.68
C SER A 356 -3.30 -34.01 -17.96
N VAL A 357 -2.64 -33.82 -19.12
CA VAL A 357 -2.08 -34.92 -19.94
C VAL A 357 -0.93 -34.37 -20.79
N TYR A 358 0.29 -34.88 -20.62
CA TYR A 358 1.16 -35.42 -21.70
C TYR A 358 2.56 -35.71 -21.14
N LYS A 359 2.73 -36.95 -20.66
CA LYS A 359 4.04 -37.60 -20.57
C LYS A 359 4.40 -38.17 -21.93
N SER A 360 5.66 -37.96 -22.32
CA SER A 360 6.50 -38.84 -23.13
C SER A 360 5.98 -39.25 -24.51
N LEU A 361 6.64 -38.73 -25.57
CA LEU A 361 7.03 -39.53 -26.74
C LEU A 361 8.18 -38.81 -27.47
N HIS A 362 9.42 -39.24 -27.21
CA HIS A 362 10.53 -39.05 -28.14
C HIS A 362 10.41 -40.11 -29.26
N PRO A 363 10.58 -39.71 -30.54
CA PRO A 363 11.14 -40.63 -31.52
C PRO A 363 12.48 -40.12 -32.05
N GLN A 364 13.49 -40.97 -31.87
CA GLN A 364 14.77 -40.90 -32.56
C GLN A 364 14.57 -40.90 -34.08
N ARG A 365 15.20 -39.95 -34.78
CA ARG A 365 15.38 -39.98 -36.23
C ARG A 365 16.45 -41.02 -36.59
N GLN A 366 16.04 -42.17 -37.13
CA GLN A 366 16.90 -42.99 -38.00
C GLN A 366 16.53 -42.70 -39.45
N GLY A 367 17.52 -42.28 -40.22
CA GLY A 367 17.39 -42.02 -41.65
C GLY A 367 17.32 -43.32 -42.44
N ASN A 368 16.42 -43.36 -43.42
CA ASN A 368 16.51 -44.30 -44.52
C ASN A 368 16.41 -43.54 -45.84
N LYS A 369 17.50 -43.60 -46.61
CA LYS A 369 17.62 -43.10 -47.98
C LYS A 369 16.80 -43.98 -48.91
N ARG A 370 15.97 -43.38 -49.77
CA ARG A 370 15.67 -43.96 -51.09
C ARG A 370 15.60 -42.84 -52.13
N MET A 371 16.52 -42.92 -53.08
CA MET A 371 16.57 -42.12 -54.31
C MET A 371 15.34 -42.38 -55.18
N LEU A 372 14.93 -41.38 -55.98
CA LEU A 372 14.79 -41.46 -57.44
C LEU A 372 14.64 -40.05 -58.04
N ARG A 373 14.94 -39.94 -59.34
CA ARG A 373 15.47 -38.79 -60.11
C ARG A 373 14.40 -37.81 -60.64
N GLY A 374 14.82 -36.57 -60.98
CA GLY A 374 14.04 -35.46 -61.59
C GLY A 374 13.67 -35.65 -63.07
N PRO A 375 13.54 -34.61 -63.95
CA PRO A 375 13.94 -33.18 -63.81
C PRO A 375 12.94 -32.12 -64.39
N ASN A 376 13.38 -30.84 -64.44
CA ASN A 376 12.86 -29.66 -65.20
C ASN A 376 11.67 -28.89 -64.57
N ALA A 377 11.52 -27.55 -64.58
CA ALA A 377 12.26 -26.42 -65.15
C ALA A 377 11.88 -25.08 -64.45
N ILE A 378 12.82 -24.14 -64.41
CA ILE A 378 12.75 -22.68 -64.70
C ILE A 378 11.43 -21.92 -64.41
N ASP A 379 11.46 -21.11 -63.35
CA ASP A 379 11.42 -19.62 -63.32
C ASP A 379 10.23 -18.79 -63.90
N ILE A 380 9.87 -17.77 -63.10
CA ILE A 380 9.23 -16.45 -63.36
C ILE A 380 7.72 -16.31 -63.71
N ASN A 381 7.12 -15.31 -63.04
CA ASN A 381 5.96 -14.46 -63.37
C ASN A 381 4.57 -14.80 -62.79
N ASN A 382 4.25 -14.13 -61.67
CA ASN A 382 3.34 -12.99 -61.60
C ASN A 382 2.22 -12.94 -62.68
N GLN A 383 0.98 -13.21 -62.30
CA GLN A 383 -0.23 -12.56 -62.84
C GLN A 383 -1.50 -12.97 -62.06
N SER A 384 -2.18 -11.97 -61.49
CA SER A 384 -3.64 -11.95 -61.40
C SER A 384 -4.24 -11.99 -62.82
N PRO A 385 -5.54 -12.29 -63.04
CA PRO A 385 -6.57 -11.26 -62.84
C PRO A 385 -7.96 -11.82 -62.48
N GLY A 386 -8.92 -10.91 -62.29
CA GLY A 386 -10.33 -11.24 -62.14
C GLY A 386 -11.01 -11.70 -63.44
N VAL A 387 -12.22 -12.22 -63.19
CA VAL A 387 -13.21 -12.88 -64.06
C VAL A 387 -12.94 -14.36 -64.31
#